data_AF-A0A6L7LS45-F1
#
_entry.id   AF-A0A6L7LS45-F1
#
_cell.length_a   1.000
_cell.length_b   1.000
_cell.length_c   1.000
_cell.angle_alpha   90.00
_cell.angle_beta   90.00
_cell.angle_gamma   90.00
#
_symmetry.space_group_name_H-M   'P 1'
#
loop_
_entity.id
_entity.type
_entity.pdbx_description
1 polymer ?
#
loop_
_entity_poly.entity_id
_entity_poly.type
_entity_poly.pdbx_seq_one_letter_code
_entity_poly.pdbx_strand_id
1 'polypeptide(L)'
;MTPSLRLARAFRSVLFWILLAANPAAAQSGTTTDLLALVRALEAPRGYDDYERRIRLAPPKPLTAMTLDEVLSWQSRVRDSGAPSTASGGYQIIRPTLARLVRQHGLDRDALFDPAMQDRLARLLVAECGDPGPPSRHPVVADCLAGIWAALPLATGARRGQSAYRDVAGNRALTDPDTVLAVLAGQPVRLPDRPTERGAPSPDDEAVLAFGTVRLRRIQSAVRAATGTGTLTPSVRNWSFDPYAVD
;
A
#
# COMPACT_ATOMS: atom_id res chain seq x y z
N MET A 1 80.51 -28.80 -31.58
CA MET A 1 79.30 -29.66 -31.61
C MET A 1 78.18 -28.89 -30.93
N THR A 2 77.21 -28.40 -31.71
CA THR A 2 75.88 -27.91 -31.25
C THR A 2 75.04 -29.12 -30.77
N PRO A 3 73.88 -29.00 -30.06
CA PRO A 3 72.95 -27.85 -30.05
C PRO A 3 72.09 -27.59 -28.76
N SER A 4 71.29 -26.51 -28.81
CA SER A 4 69.85 -26.44 -28.48
C SER A 4 69.27 -26.24 -27.05
N LEU A 5 68.53 -25.12 -26.94
CA LEU A 5 67.12 -24.97 -26.47
C LEU A 5 66.77 -25.00 -24.96
N ARG A 6 66.25 -23.89 -24.42
CA ARG A 6 64.79 -23.63 -24.24
C ARG A 6 64.48 -22.39 -23.38
N LEU A 7 63.45 -21.67 -23.83
CA LEU A 7 62.64 -20.69 -23.08
C LEU A 7 62.25 -21.20 -21.68
N ALA A 8 62.31 -20.32 -20.68
CA ALA A 8 61.42 -20.38 -19.53
C ALA A 8 60.69 -19.04 -19.39
N ARG A 9 59.37 -19.09 -19.64
CA ARG A 9 58.41 -18.00 -19.47
C ARG A 9 58.35 -17.60 -17.99
N ALA A 10 58.49 -16.32 -17.70
CA ALA A 10 58.17 -15.75 -16.40
C ALA A 10 56.64 -15.79 -16.18
N PHE A 11 56.18 -16.64 -15.27
CA PHE A 11 54.81 -16.59 -14.76
C PHE A 11 54.71 -15.40 -13.79
N ARG A 12 53.99 -14.34 -14.18
CA ARG A 12 53.50 -13.32 -13.24
C ARG A 12 52.26 -13.88 -12.56
N SER A 13 52.40 -14.24 -11.28
CA SER A 13 51.27 -14.55 -10.40
C SER A 13 50.40 -13.30 -10.22
N VAL A 14 49.20 -13.31 -10.78
CA VAL A 14 48.15 -12.32 -10.44
C VAL A 14 47.37 -12.91 -9.27
N LEU A 15 47.62 -12.40 -8.07
CA LEU A 15 46.83 -12.72 -6.89
C LEU A 15 45.55 -11.88 -6.95
N PHE A 16 44.44 -12.51 -7.34
CA PHE A 16 43.12 -11.90 -7.38
C PHE A 16 42.53 -11.95 -5.97
N TRP A 17 42.68 -10.88 -5.20
CA TRP A 17 41.96 -10.73 -3.94
C TRP A 17 40.50 -10.41 -4.26
N ILE A 18 39.64 -11.43 -4.20
CA ILE A 18 38.20 -11.21 -4.11
C ILE A 18 37.95 -10.62 -2.72
N LEU A 19 37.89 -9.30 -2.64
CA LEU A 19 37.22 -8.62 -1.54
C LEU A 19 35.75 -9.01 -1.64
N LEU A 20 35.33 -9.95 -0.80
CA LEU A 20 33.92 -10.15 -0.47
C LEU A 20 33.48 -8.86 0.24
N ALA A 21 33.07 -7.85 -0.53
CA ALA A 21 32.31 -6.75 0.04
C ALA A 21 31.06 -7.38 0.65
N ALA A 22 31.03 -7.49 1.97
CA ALA A 22 29.81 -7.81 2.69
C ALA A 22 28.82 -6.71 2.31
N ASN A 23 27.91 -7.02 1.39
CA ASN A 23 26.78 -6.18 1.04
C ASN A 23 25.96 -6.04 2.32
N PRO A 24 25.88 -4.88 2.99
CA PRO A 24 24.94 -4.70 4.07
C PRO A 24 23.58 -4.34 3.45
N ALA A 25 23.06 -5.23 2.60
CA ALA A 25 21.74 -5.11 1.98
C ALA A 25 20.82 -6.24 2.45
N ALA A 26 21.03 -6.74 3.66
CA ALA A 26 20.19 -7.77 4.26
C ALA A 26 20.14 -7.61 5.78
N ALA A 27 19.50 -6.54 6.24
CA ALA A 27 18.88 -6.51 7.56
C ALA A 27 17.82 -5.42 7.62
N GLN A 28 16.56 -5.85 7.75
CA GLN A 28 15.55 -5.31 8.69
C GLN A 28 14.32 -6.24 8.59
N SER A 29 14.35 -7.34 9.34
CA SER A 29 13.64 -7.46 10.63
C SER A 29 12.13 -7.57 10.41
N GLY A 30 11.63 -8.80 10.40
CA GLY A 30 10.23 -9.11 10.10
C GLY A 30 9.22 -8.61 11.14
N THR A 31 9.57 -7.71 12.06
CA THR A 31 8.69 -7.15 13.08
C THR A 31 8.84 -5.65 13.21
N THR A 32 7.74 -4.93 13.48
CA THR A 32 7.70 -3.48 13.72
C THR A 32 6.83 -3.14 14.92
N THR A 33 7.11 -2.03 15.61
CA THR A 33 6.19 -1.38 16.56
C THR A 33 5.51 -0.15 15.95
N ASP A 34 5.84 0.19 14.71
CA ASP A 34 5.31 1.37 14.02
C ASP A 34 4.06 1.02 13.21
N LEU A 35 2.94 1.65 13.55
CA LEU A 35 1.67 1.56 12.82
C LEU A 35 1.83 1.93 11.35
N LEU A 36 2.61 2.97 11.04
CA LEU A 36 2.79 3.43 9.67
C LEU A 36 3.59 2.43 8.83
N ALA A 37 4.54 1.73 9.44
CA ALA A 37 5.25 0.62 8.80
C ALA A 37 4.31 -0.57 8.51
N LEU A 38 3.41 -0.91 9.45
CA LEU A 38 2.40 -1.96 9.24
C LEU A 38 1.46 -1.59 8.08
N VAL A 39 0.85 -0.39 8.13
CA VAL A 39 -0.09 0.08 7.11
C VAL A 39 0.56 0.05 5.73
N ARG A 40 1.76 0.60 5.59
CA ARG A 40 2.46 0.66 4.31
C ARG A 40 2.82 -0.72 3.76
N ALA A 41 3.21 -1.66 4.62
CA ALA A 41 3.49 -3.03 4.19
C ALA A 41 2.23 -3.74 3.66
N LEU A 42 1.04 -3.40 4.18
CA LEU A 42 -0.24 -3.97 3.76
C LEU A 42 -0.79 -3.29 2.50
N GLU A 43 -0.80 -1.95 2.47
CA GLU A 43 -1.45 -1.15 1.43
C GLU A 43 -0.59 -1.00 0.17
N ALA A 44 0.74 -0.90 0.33
CA ALA A 44 1.65 -0.51 -0.72
C ALA A 44 2.92 -1.38 -0.70
N PRO A 45 2.82 -2.69 -1.03
CA PRO A 45 3.96 -3.59 -1.01
C PRO A 45 5.09 -3.18 -1.98
N ARG A 46 4.82 -2.34 -2.98
CA ARG A 46 5.84 -1.76 -3.89
C ARG A 46 6.40 -0.41 -3.40
N GLY A 47 6.08 0.01 -2.18
CA GLY A 47 6.67 1.19 -1.55
C GLY A 47 5.98 2.51 -1.89
N TYR A 48 6.72 3.62 -1.79
CA TYR A 48 6.17 4.98 -1.89
C TYR A 48 5.76 5.41 -3.31
N ASP A 49 6.15 4.65 -4.33
CA ASP A 49 5.73 4.83 -5.72
C ASP A 49 4.63 3.84 -6.14
N ASP A 50 4.07 3.07 -5.20
CA ASP A 50 2.95 2.16 -5.45
C ASP A 50 1.68 2.96 -5.78
N TYR A 51 0.80 2.37 -6.58
CA TYR A 51 -0.51 2.91 -6.91
C TYR A 51 -1.45 1.77 -7.29
N GLU A 52 -2.76 2.01 -7.18
CA GLU A 52 -3.77 0.99 -7.38
C GLU A 52 -3.56 0.21 -8.67
N ARG A 53 -3.51 -1.13 -8.57
CA ARG A 53 -3.08 -2.03 -9.67
C ARG A 53 -3.97 -1.96 -10.91
N ARG A 54 -5.20 -1.47 -10.76
CA ARG A 54 -6.17 -1.32 -11.85
C ARG A 54 -6.04 0.02 -12.60
N ILE A 55 -5.16 0.91 -12.15
CA ILE A 55 -4.85 2.14 -12.87
C ILE A 55 -3.99 1.79 -14.09
N ARG A 56 -4.50 2.09 -15.29
CA ARG A 56 -3.75 1.91 -16.56
C ARG A 56 -2.96 3.15 -16.97
N LEU A 57 -3.36 4.33 -16.47
CA LEU A 57 -2.66 5.58 -16.72
C LEU A 57 -1.51 5.74 -15.71
N ALA A 58 -0.30 5.35 -16.12
CA ALA A 58 0.89 5.49 -15.29
C ALA A 58 1.17 6.96 -14.92
N PRO A 59 1.78 7.23 -13.75
CA PRO A 59 2.26 8.57 -13.43
C PRO A 59 3.39 8.95 -14.40
N PRO A 60 3.54 10.25 -14.73
CA PRO A 60 4.54 10.72 -15.71
C PRO A 60 6.00 10.56 -15.23
N LYS A 61 6.20 10.38 -13.92
CA LYS A 61 7.47 10.12 -13.24
C LYS A 61 7.16 9.39 -11.91
N PRO A 62 8.15 8.87 -11.16
CA PRO A 62 7.90 8.31 -9.83
C PRO A 62 7.09 9.28 -8.96
N LEU A 63 6.10 8.79 -8.21
CA LEU A 63 5.22 9.60 -7.36
C LEU A 63 6.04 10.41 -6.35
N THR A 64 7.12 9.84 -5.82
CA THR A 64 8.07 10.50 -4.91
C THR A 64 8.84 11.66 -5.52
N ALA A 65 8.88 11.74 -6.86
CA ALA A 65 9.46 12.85 -7.62
C ALA A 65 8.41 13.86 -8.13
N MET A 66 7.13 13.64 -7.82
CA MET A 66 6.03 14.54 -8.16
C MET A 66 5.75 15.51 -7.02
N THR A 67 5.35 16.74 -7.33
CA THR A 67 4.77 17.65 -6.34
C THR A 67 3.37 17.18 -5.93
N LEU A 68 2.87 17.68 -4.81
CA LEU A 68 1.48 17.45 -4.40
C LEU A 68 0.49 17.87 -5.50
N ASP A 69 0.77 18.95 -6.22
CA ASP A 69 -0.04 19.38 -7.35
C ASP A 69 -0.02 18.39 -8.53
N GLU A 70 1.18 17.93 -8.90
CA GLU A 70 1.35 16.97 -9.98
C GLU A 70 0.63 15.65 -9.65
N VAL A 71 0.67 15.18 -8.39
CA VAL A 71 -0.05 13.98 -7.95
C VAL A 71 -1.55 14.20 -8.04
N LEU A 72 -2.08 15.31 -7.54
CA LEU A 72 -3.51 15.65 -7.64
C LEU A 72 -3.99 15.73 -9.10
N SER A 73 -3.17 16.32 -9.97
CA SER A 73 -3.43 16.43 -11.41
C SER A 73 -3.45 15.06 -12.08
N TRP A 74 -2.46 14.20 -11.80
CA TRP A 74 -2.43 12.83 -12.29
C TRP A 74 -3.62 12.01 -11.78
N GLN A 75 -3.93 12.06 -10.48
CA GLN A 75 -5.09 11.38 -9.91
C GLN A 75 -6.41 11.84 -10.53
N SER A 76 -6.50 13.11 -10.94
CA SER A 76 -7.67 13.62 -11.69
C SER A 76 -7.80 12.90 -13.02
N ARG A 77 -6.72 12.82 -13.81
CA ARG A 77 -6.73 12.10 -15.10
C ARG A 77 -7.00 10.60 -14.93
N VAL A 78 -6.51 10.00 -13.85
CA VAL A 78 -6.80 8.60 -13.50
C VAL A 78 -8.31 8.41 -13.29
N ARG A 79 -8.96 9.31 -12.54
CA ARG A 79 -10.42 9.28 -12.36
C ARG A 79 -11.13 9.42 -13.70
N ASP A 80 -10.73 10.38 -14.53
CA ASP A 80 -11.34 10.64 -15.84
C ASP A 80 -11.20 9.44 -16.80
N SER A 81 -10.17 8.62 -16.62
CA SER A 81 -9.98 7.37 -17.37
C SER A 81 -10.92 6.23 -16.98
N GLY A 82 -11.77 6.43 -15.95
CA GLY A 82 -12.70 5.43 -15.44
C GLY A 82 -12.07 4.41 -14.49
N ALA A 83 -10.88 4.69 -13.93
CA ALA A 83 -10.29 3.82 -12.93
C ALA A 83 -11.17 3.75 -11.67
N PRO A 84 -11.27 2.58 -11.00
CA PRO A 84 -12.13 2.43 -9.83
C PRO A 84 -11.64 3.25 -8.63
N SER A 85 -10.33 3.47 -8.51
CA SER A 85 -9.72 4.26 -7.45
C SER A 85 -8.57 5.11 -8.00
N THR A 86 -8.22 6.15 -7.25
CA THR A 86 -7.06 7.02 -7.48
C THR A 86 -5.96 6.80 -6.43
N ALA A 87 -6.05 5.71 -5.65
CA ALA A 87 -5.15 5.40 -4.56
C ALA A 87 -3.69 5.35 -5.02
N SER A 88 -2.83 6.03 -4.25
CA SER A 88 -1.44 6.26 -4.62
C SER A 88 -0.52 6.41 -3.42
N GLY A 89 0.74 6.10 -3.62
CA GLY A 89 1.79 6.18 -2.62
C GLY A 89 1.78 5.02 -1.62
N GLY A 90 2.71 5.12 -0.67
CA GLY A 90 2.95 4.17 0.42
C GLY A 90 1.77 3.98 1.37
N TYR A 91 0.74 4.83 1.26
CA TYR A 91 -0.45 4.82 2.10
C TYR A 91 -1.76 4.83 1.30
N GLN A 92 -1.69 4.57 -0.02
CA GLN A 92 -2.84 4.46 -0.92
C GLN A 92 -3.82 5.66 -0.81
N ILE A 93 -3.29 6.88 -0.67
CA ILE A 93 -4.08 8.10 -0.49
C ILE A 93 -4.81 8.42 -1.80
N ILE A 94 -6.14 8.53 -1.75
CA ILE A 94 -6.96 8.91 -2.92
C ILE A 94 -7.07 10.43 -3.09
N ARG A 95 -7.45 10.87 -4.29
CA ARG A 95 -7.56 12.28 -4.67
C ARG A 95 -8.34 13.18 -3.70
N PRO A 96 -9.60 12.90 -3.34
CA PRO A 96 -10.35 13.76 -2.42
C PRO A 96 -9.68 13.85 -1.05
N THR A 97 -9.06 12.77 -0.55
CA THR A 97 -8.27 12.77 0.69
C THR A 97 -7.09 13.71 0.59
N LEU A 98 -6.26 13.54 -0.44
CA LEU A 98 -5.06 14.36 -0.64
C LEU A 98 -5.44 15.84 -0.79
N ALA A 99 -6.45 16.13 -1.60
CA ALA A 99 -6.92 17.50 -1.83
C ALA A 99 -7.45 18.15 -0.54
N ARG A 100 -8.16 17.38 0.30
CA ARG A 100 -8.63 17.83 1.61
C ARG A 100 -7.47 18.13 2.55
N LEU A 101 -6.51 17.21 2.69
CA LEU A 101 -5.35 17.39 3.57
C LEU A 101 -4.51 18.60 3.16
N VAL A 102 -4.26 18.78 1.85
CA VAL A 102 -3.54 19.93 1.30
C VAL A 102 -4.23 21.24 1.69
N ARG A 103 -5.56 21.34 1.47
CA ARG A 103 -6.33 22.55 1.82
C ARG A 103 -6.40 22.78 3.32
N GLN A 104 -6.71 21.75 4.10
CA GLN A 104 -6.97 21.84 5.53
C GLN A 104 -5.71 22.19 6.33
N HIS A 105 -4.54 21.72 5.90
CA HIS A 105 -3.27 21.94 6.59
C HIS A 105 -2.37 22.97 5.90
N GLY A 106 -2.86 23.66 4.86
CA GLY A 106 -2.09 24.67 4.13
C GLY A 106 -0.77 24.12 3.58
N LEU A 107 -0.79 22.88 3.06
CA LEU A 107 0.41 22.27 2.52
C LEU A 107 0.78 22.97 1.20
N ASP A 108 2.06 23.27 1.04
CA ASP A 108 2.59 23.83 -0.20
C ASP A 108 2.37 22.84 -1.34
N ARG A 109 1.64 23.25 -2.38
CA ARG A 109 1.32 22.39 -3.53
C ARG A 109 2.55 22.06 -4.37
N ASP A 110 3.60 22.87 -4.28
CA ASP A 110 4.88 22.67 -4.97
C ASP A 110 5.83 21.76 -4.17
N ALA A 111 5.49 21.41 -2.92
CA ALA A 111 6.25 20.43 -2.15
C ALA A 111 6.15 19.03 -2.77
N LEU A 112 7.24 18.28 -2.72
CA LEU A 112 7.29 16.91 -3.23
C LEU A 112 6.39 15.98 -2.40
N PHE A 113 5.74 15.04 -3.08
CA PHE A 113 5.06 13.88 -2.51
C PHE A 113 6.06 12.76 -2.19
N ASP A 114 7.20 13.15 -1.62
CA ASP A 114 8.29 12.27 -1.23
C ASP A 114 7.91 11.38 -0.02
N PRO A 115 8.77 10.42 0.39
CA PRO A 115 8.49 9.57 1.54
C PRO A 115 8.14 10.33 2.83
N ALA A 116 8.80 11.47 3.09
CA ALA A 116 8.57 12.25 4.31
C ALA A 116 7.21 12.96 4.28
N MET A 117 6.81 13.48 3.11
CA MET A 117 5.49 14.07 2.90
C MET A 117 4.39 13.01 3.00
N GLN A 118 4.58 11.83 2.41
CA GLN A 118 3.62 10.73 2.50
C GLN A 118 3.45 10.24 3.95
N ASP A 119 4.54 10.08 4.71
CA ASP A 119 4.48 9.77 6.14
C ASP A 119 3.77 10.88 6.93
N ARG A 120 4.02 12.16 6.61
CA ARG A 120 3.34 13.30 7.23
C ARG A 120 1.84 13.24 6.98
N LEU A 121 1.40 13.01 5.75
CA LEU A 121 -0.02 12.89 5.40
C LEU A 121 -0.67 11.70 6.13
N ALA A 122 0.02 10.56 6.22
CA ALA A 122 -0.47 9.41 6.97
C ALA A 122 -0.62 9.72 8.47
N ARG A 123 0.33 10.44 9.08
CA ARG A 123 0.21 10.87 10.49
C ARG A 123 -0.95 11.84 10.71
N LEU A 124 -1.26 12.72 9.74
CA LEU A 124 -2.44 13.58 9.81
C LEU A 124 -3.73 12.76 9.82
N LEU A 125 -3.81 11.73 8.98
CA LEU A 125 -4.94 10.79 8.96
C LEU A 125 -5.05 9.98 10.27
N VAL A 126 -3.93 9.50 10.82
CA VAL A 126 -3.94 8.85 12.14
C VAL A 126 -4.44 9.81 13.22
N ALA A 127 -4.04 11.09 13.18
CA ALA A 127 -4.47 12.09 14.14
C ALA A 127 -5.99 12.37 14.08
N GLU A 128 -6.64 12.20 12.92
CA GLU A 128 -8.10 12.28 12.80
C GLU A 128 -8.82 11.19 13.62
N CYS A 129 -8.15 10.06 13.90
CA CYS A 129 -8.65 9.01 14.79
C CYS A 129 -8.38 9.27 16.28
N GLY A 130 -7.62 10.32 16.59
CA GLY A 130 -7.26 10.71 17.95
C GLY A 130 -6.17 9.85 18.59
N ASP A 131 -5.77 10.23 19.81
CA ASP A 131 -4.75 9.50 20.57
C ASP A 131 -5.27 8.11 20.97
N PRO A 132 -4.53 7.03 20.63
CA PRO A 132 -4.84 5.68 21.12
C PRO A 132 -4.84 5.58 22.64
N GLY A 133 -4.01 6.33 23.37
CA GLY A 133 -4.02 6.36 24.83
C GLY A 133 -4.07 4.97 25.48
N PRO A 134 -4.86 4.76 26.56
CA PRO A 134 -4.94 3.46 27.24
C PRO A 134 -5.57 2.36 26.37
N PRO A 135 -5.27 1.07 26.63
CA PRO A 135 -5.79 -0.06 25.85
C PRO A 135 -7.30 -0.10 25.62
N SER A 136 -8.09 0.48 26.53
CA SER A 136 -9.56 0.55 26.38
C SER A 136 -10.03 1.38 25.18
N ARG A 137 -9.19 2.28 24.64
CA ARG A 137 -9.51 3.11 23.47
C ARG A 137 -9.06 2.48 22.15
N HIS A 138 -8.14 1.51 22.18
CA HIS A 138 -7.53 0.93 20.97
C HIS A 138 -8.57 0.37 19.99
N PRO A 139 -9.66 -0.31 20.40
CA PRO A 139 -10.65 -0.80 19.44
C PRO A 139 -11.35 0.30 18.64
N VAL A 140 -11.68 1.43 19.29
CA VAL A 140 -12.34 2.56 18.61
C VAL A 140 -11.37 3.25 17.65
N VAL A 141 -10.10 3.39 18.04
CA VAL A 141 -9.06 3.93 17.14
C VAL A 141 -8.82 2.98 15.97
N ALA A 142 -8.73 1.67 16.21
CA ALA A 142 -8.59 0.67 15.15
C ALA A 142 -9.75 0.69 14.15
N ASP A 143 -11.00 0.81 14.62
CA ASP A 143 -12.16 0.95 13.72
C ASP A 143 -12.11 2.24 12.89
N CYS A 144 -11.62 3.34 13.46
CA CYS A 144 -11.41 4.58 12.70
C CYS A 144 -10.32 4.40 11.63
N LEU A 145 -9.20 3.78 11.96
CA LEU A 145 -8.12 3.50 11.01
C LEU A 145 -8.58 2.56 9.88
N ALA A 146 -9.46 1.60 10.18
CA ALA A 146 -10.10 0.74 9.17
C ALA A 146 -11.05 1.50 8.23
N GLY A 147 -11.55 2.66 8.67
CA GLY A 147 -12.26 3.63 7.82
C GLY A 147 -11.33 4.57 7.03
N ILE A 148 -10.01 4.37 7.10
CA ILE A 148 -9.02 5.10 6.30
C ILE A 148 -8.35 4.15 5.30
N TRP A 149 -7.94 2.97 5.79
CA TRP A 149 -7.17 1.99 5.04
C TRP A 149 -7.92 0.66 4.93
N ALA A 150 -8.26 0.28 3.71
CA ALA A 150 -9.06 -0.90 3.44
C ALA A 150 -8.39 -2.22 3.85
N ALA A 151 -7.06 -2.26 3.92
CA ALA A 151 -6.32 -3.41 4.38
C ALA A 151 -6.44 -3.66 5.88
N LEU A 152 -6.88 -2.66 6.68
CA LEU A 152 -7.09 -2.83 8.11
C LEU A 152 -8.49 -3.40 8.40
N PRO A 153 -8.62 -4.35 9.35
CA PRO A 153 -9.90 -4.88 9.76
C PRO A 153 -10.59 -3.98 10.78
N LEU A 154 -11.92 -4.01 10.80
CA LEU A 154 -12.71 -3.57 11.93
C LEU A 154 -12.35 -4.39 13.17
N ALA A 155 -12.10 -3.74 14.29
CA ALA A 155 -11.79 -4.33 15.58
C ALA A 155 -13.03 -4.64 16.42
N THR A 156 -14.18 -4.03 16.12
CA THR A 156 -15.43 -4.25 16.87
C THR A 156 -16.64 -4.61 16.00
N GLY A 157 -17.74 -4.95 16.66
CA GLY A 157 -19.04 -5.18 16.03
C GLY A 157 -19.16 -6.48 15.23
N ALA A 158 -20.32 -6.66 14.59
CA ALA A 158 -20.65 -7.88 13.84
C ALA A 158 -19.76 -8.13 12.61
N ARG A 159 -19.06 -7.10 12.13
CA ARG A 159 -18.11 -7.18 11.01
C ARG A 159 -16.65 -7.22 11.47
N ARG A 160 -16.38 -7.46 12.75
CA ARG A 160 -15.00 -7.59 13.26
C ARG A 160 -14.18 -8.54 12.38
N GLY A 161 -12.95 -8.15 12.05
CA GLY A 161 -12.04 -8.89 11.18
C GLY A 161 -12.25 -8.62 9.69
N GLN A 162 -13.31 -7.91 9.29
CA GLN A 162 -13.56 -7.54 7.89
C GLN A 162 -13.09 -6.11 7.64
N SER A 163 -12.75 -5.81 6.38
CA SER A 163 -12.53 -4.42 5.95
C SER A 163 -13.83 -3.62 6.12
N ALA A 164 -13.70 -2.34 6.49
CA ALA A 164 -14.83 -1.41 6.44
C ALA A 164 -15.42 -1.30 5.02
N TYR A 165 -14.58 -1.57 4.00
CA TYR A 165 -14.87 -1.51 2.57
C TYR A 165 -15.16 -2.86 1.94
N ARG A 166 -15.52 -3.85 2.75
CA ARG A 166 -16.01 -5.13 2.22
C ARG A 166 -17.09 -4.84 1.17
N ASP A 167 -16.95 -5.48 0.00
CA ASP A 167 -17.81 -5.34 -1.18
C ASP A 167 -17.58 -4.09 -2.06
N VAL A 168 -16.66 -3.19 -1.66
CA VAL A 168 -16.21 -2.07 -2.50
C VAL A 168 -14.94 -2.48 -3.23
N ALA A 169 -14.99 -2.48 -4.56
CA ALA A 169 -13.82 -2.66 -5.43
C ALA A 169 -12.91 -3.88 -5.12
N GLY A 170 -13.44 -4.93 -4.47
CA GLY A 170 -12.67 -6.12 -4.08
C GLY A 170 -11.84 -5.98 -2.81
N ASN A 171 -12.05 -4.91 -2.03
CA ASN A 171 -11.32 -4.63 -0.79
C ASN A 171 -11.57 -5.71 0.27
N ARG A 172 -10.50 -6.05 1.00
CA ARG A 172 -10.49 -7.02 2.10
C ARG A 172 -9.43 -6.64 3.11
N ALA A 173 -9.65 -7.01 4.38
CA ALA A 173 -8.61 -6.89 5.39
C ALA A 173 -7.46 -7.84 5.04
N LEU A 174 -6.23 -7.36 5.21
CA LEU A 174 -4.99 -8.11 4.94
C LEU A 174 -4.25 -8.48 6.23
N THR A 175 -4.81 -8.12 7.38
CA THR A 175 -4.36 -8.48 8.71
C THR A 175 -5.57 -8.73 9.62
N ASP A 176 -5.34 -9.19 10.84
CA ASP A 176 -6.36 -9.43 11.86
C ASP A 176 -6.42 -8.29 12.89
N PRO A 177 -7.53 -8.15 13.63
CA PRO A 177 -7.66 -7.07 14.60
C PRO A 177 -6.64 -7.11 15.74
N ASP A 178 -6.18 -8.30 16.14
CA ASP A 178 -5.27 -8.43 17.27
C ASP A 178 -3.89 -7.87 16.90
N THR A 179 -3.47 -8.01 15.64
CA THR A 179 -2.30 -7.34 15.08
C THR A 179 -2.42 -5.81 15.15
N VAL A 180 -3.56 -5.23 14.78
CA VAL A 180 -3.76 -3.76 14.86
C VAL A 180 -3.78 -3.28 16.30
N LEU A 181 -4.46 -4.00 17.20
CA LEU A 181 -4.50 -3.67 18.62
C LEU A 181 -3.11 -3.78 19.27
N ALA A 182 -2.33 -4.79 18.90
CA ALA A 182 -0.96 -4.97 19.39
C ALA A 182 -0.06 -3.80 19.00
N VAL A 183 -0.09 -3.34 17.73
CA VAL A 183 0.74 -2.20 17.31
C VAL A 183 0.30 -0.90 17.97
N LEU A 184 -1.00 -0.69 18.20
CA LEU A 184 -1.51 0.46 18.97
C LEU A 184 -1.08 0.42 20.44
N ALA A 185 -0.88 -0.78 20.99
CA ALA A 185 -0.31 -0.99 22.32
C ALA A 185 1.23 -0.95 22.35
N GLY A 186 1.88 -0.55 21.25
CA GLY A 186 3.34 -0.48 21.12
C GLY A 186 4.03 -1.84 21.12
N GLN A 187 3.28 -2.93 20.92
CA GLN A 187 3.83 -4.27 20.84
C GLN A 187 4.41 -4.54 19.44
N PRO A 188 5.51 -5.30 19.34
CA PRO A 188 6.06 -5.68 18.05
C PRO A 188 5.12 -6.63 17.31
N VAL A 189 4.82 -6.33 16.05
CA VAL A 189 4.00 -7.15 15.16
C VAL A 189 4.77 -7.58 13.93
N ARG A 190 4.46 -8.78 13.41
CA ARG A 190 5.13 -9.29 12.20
C ARG A 190 4.63 -8.55 10.96
N LEU A 191 5.56 -8.05 10.14
CA LEU A 191 5.23 -7.51 8.82
C LEU A 191 5.02 -8.65 7.82
N PRO A 192 4.09 -8.50 6.86
CA PRO A 192 3.96 -9.46 5.76
C PRO A 192 5.28 -9.52 4.99
N ASP A 193 5.65 -10.73 4.54
CA ASP A 193 6.85 -10.90 3.73
C ASP A 193 6.69 -10.08 2.43
N ARG A 194 7.62 -9.15 2.17
CA ARG A 194 7.60 -8.43 0.90
C ARG A 194 7.86 -9.44 -0.22
N PRO A 195 7.08 -9.42 -1.32
CA PRO A 195 7.56 -10.01 -2.55
C PRO A 195 8.93 -9.39 -2.82
N THR A 196 9.98 -10.20 -2.93
CA THR A 196 11.25 -9.72 -3.47
C THR A 196 10.95 -9.00 -4.77
N GLU A 197 11.54 -7.82 -4.99
CA GLU A 197 11.54 -7.20 -6.31
C GLU A 197 12.06 -8.27 -7.28
N ARG A 198 11.13 -8.95 -7.97
CA ARG A 198 11.52 -9.78 -9.10
C ARG A 198 12.15 -8.81 -10.07
N GLY A 199 13.40 -9.06 -10.42
CA GLY A 199 14.05 -8.38 -11.53
C GLY A 199 13.14 -8.37 -12.75
N ALA A 200 13.36 -7.40 -13.63
CA ALA A 200 12.57 -7.12 -14.84
C ALA A 200 11.85 -8.35 -15.41
N PRO A 201 10.56 -8.23 -15.80
CA PRO A 201 9.75 -9.36 -16.22
C PRO A 201 10.49 -10.21 -17.27
N SER A 202 10.51 -11.53 -17.06
CA SER A 202 11.03 -12.47 -18.05
C SER A 202 10.15 -12.37 -19.30
N PRO A 203 10.71 -12.49 -20.53
CA PRO A 203 9.94 -12.52 -21.78
C PRO A 203 8.79 -13.55 -21.79
N ASP A 204 8.80 -14.51 -20.87
CA ASP A 204 7.82 -15.59 -20.75
C ASP A 204 6.49 -15.16 -20.11
N ASP A 205 6.45 -14.03 -19.39
CA ASP A 205 5.24 -13.54 -18.70
C ASP A 205 4.23 -12.89 -19.68
N GLU A 206 4.65 -12.51 -20.89
CA GLU A 206 3.78 -11.95 -21.94
C GLU A 206 2.87 -13.01 -22.60
N ALA A 207 3.22 -14.30 -22.51
CA ALA A 207 2.49 -15.38 -23.18
C ALA A 207 1.22 -15.84 -22.45
N VAL A 208 1.01 -15.44 -21.19
CA VAL A 208 -0.11 -15.94 -20.35
C VAL A 208 -1.34 -15.03 -20.38
N LEU A 209 -1.26 -13.82 -20.95
CA LEU A 209 -2.38 -12.86 -21.00
C LEU A 209 -3.30 -13.04 -22.21
N ALA A 210 -3.12 -14.09 -23.02
CA ALA A 210 -3.80 -14.27 -24.29
C ALA A 210 -4.82 -15.43 -24.31
N PHE A 211 -5.60 -15.70 -23.26
CA PHE A 211 -6.78 -16.59 -23.39
C PHE A 211 -7.87 -16.30 -22.34
N GLY A 212 -9.13 -16.12 -22.79
CA GLY A 212 -10.29 -16.50 -21.98
C GLY A 212 -11.43 -15.49 -21.82
N THR A 213 -12.13 -15.18 -22.90
CA THR A 213 -13.57 -14.89 -22.87
C THR A 213 -14.32 -16.00 -22.12
N VAL A 214 -15.19 -15.66 -21.15
CA VAL A 214 -16.53 -16.27 -20.89
C VAL A 214 -17.14 -15.80 -19.55
N ARG A 215 -18.45 -15.49 -19.62
CA ARG A 215 -19.49 -15.44 -18.56
C ARG A 215 -19.89 -14.10 -17.91
N LEU A 216 -20.44 -13.22 -18.74
CA LEU A 216 -21.61 -12.41 -18.36
C LEU A 216 -22.88 -13.29 -18.41
N ARG A 217 -23.45 -13.66 -17.25
CA ARG A 217 -24.89 -13.93 -17.01
C ARG A 217 -25.10 -14.46 -15.58
N ARG A 218 -25.36 -13.55 -14.63
CA ARG A 218 -26.22 -13.72 -13.43
C ARG A 218 -26.14 -12.46 -12.55
N ILE A 219 -26.65 -11.34 -13.03
CA ILE A 219 -26.94 -10.18 -12.19
C ILE A 219 -28.31 -9.66 -12.62
N GLN A 220 -29.37 -10.24 -12.06
CA GLN A 220 -30.71 -9.64 -12.10
C GLN A 220 -31.71 -10.28 -11.10
N SER A 221 -31.35 -11.35 -10.39
CA SER A 221 -32.25 -12.00 -9.41
C SER A 221 -31.94 -11.70 -7.93
N ALA A 222 -30.81 -11.07 -7.59
CA ALA A 222 -30.44 -10.82 -6.19
C ALA A 222 -31.04 -9.52 -5.59
N VAL A 223 -31.46 -8.57 -6.43
CA VAL A 223 -31.92 -7.24 -5.97
C VAL A 223 -33.35 -7.25 -5.40
N ARG A 224 -34.16 -8.29 -5.70
CA ARG A 224 -35.55 -8.39 -5.20
C ARG A 224 -35.71 -9.09 -3.85
N ALA A 225 -34.67 -9.73 -3.32
CA ALA A 225 -34.77 -10.51 -2.08
C ALA A 225 -34.37 -9.73 -0.81
N ALA A 226 -33.70 -8.57 -0.95
CA ALA A 226 -33.12 -7.85 0.18
C ALA A 226 -34.01 -6.73 0.75
N THR A 227 -35.13 -6.38 0.10
CA THR A 227 -36.03 -5.29 0.54
C THR A 227 -37.11 -5.73 1.53
N GLY A 228 -37.01 -6.94 2.09
CA GLY A 228 -38.13 -7.59 2.78
C GLY A 228 -38.18 -7.54 4.31
N THR A 229 -37.12 -7.20 5.03
CA THR A 229 -37.14 -7.31 6.50
C THR A 229 -36.35 -6.21 7.17
N GLY A 230 -37.09 -5.27 7.75
CA GLY A 230 -36.57 -4.13 8.49
C GLY A 230 -35.98 -4.47 9.86
N THR A 231 -35.54 -3.39 10.51
CA THR A 231 -35.05 -3.26 11.88
C THR A 231 -33.69 -3.88 12.22
N LEU A 232 -32.62 -3.12 12.00
CA LEU A 232 -31.52 -2.95 12.96
C LEU A 232 -30.94 -1.55 12.74
N THR A 233 -30.94 -0.69 13.76
CA THR A 233 -30.26 0.61 13.76
C THR A 233 -28.83 0.37 14.24
N PRO A 234 -27.80 0.40 13.37
CA PRO A 234 -26.43 0.41 13.84
C PRO A 234 -26.10 1.84 14.23
N SER A 235 -25.46 2.02 15.38
CA SER A 235 -24.78 3.26 15.78
C SER A 235 -23.59 3.51 14.84
N VAL A 236 -23.90 3.86 13.60
CA VAL A 236 -22.95 4.39 12.63
C VAL A 236 -22.59 5.78 13.15
N ARG A 237 -21.41 5.93 13.75
CA ARG A 237 -20.79 7.26 13.78
C ARG A 237 -20.78 7.74 12.34
N ASN A 238 -21.49 8.82 12.08
CA ASN A 238 -21.62 9.41 10.76
C ASN A 238 -20.26 10.04 10.44
N TRP A 239 -19.35 9.25 9.87
CA TRP A 239 -18.07 9.74 9.39
C TRP A 239 -18.34 10.57 8.15
N SER A 240 -18.03 11.87 8.21
CA SER A 240 -18.26 12.82 7.11
C SER A 240 -17.34 12.60 5.91
N PHE A 241 -16.48 11.57 5.94
CA PHE A 241 -15.47 11.30 4.94
C PHE A 241 -15.25 9.80 4.76
N ASP A 242 -15.62 9.28 3.60
CA ASP A 242 -15.30 7.92 3.16
C ASP A 242 -14.21 8.01 2.07
N PRO A 243 -12.94 7.63 2.36
CA PRO A 243 -11.85 7.62 1.39
C PRO A 243 -11.96 6.58 0.27
N TYR A 244 -13.05 5.81 0.18
CA TYR A 244 -13.35 4.97 -0.97
C TYR A 244 -14.76 5.21 -1.51
N ALA A 245 -15.46 6.24 -1.03
CA ALA A 245 -16.68 6.69 -1.67
C ALA A 245 -16.34 7.08 -3.12
N VAL A 246 -17.02 6.40 -4.03
CA VAL A 246 -17.07 6.83 -5.43
C VAL A 246 -18.12 7.94 -5.49
N ASP A 247 -17.66 9.17 -5.66
CA ASP A 247 -18.51 10.29 -6.09
C ASP A 247 -19.07 10.02 -7.50
#